data_AF-A0A2D6GAC5-F1
#
_entry.id   AF-A0A2D6GAC5-F1
#
_cell.length_a   1.000
_cell.length_b   1.000
_cell.length_c   1.000
_cell.angle_alpha   90.00
_cell.angle_beta   90.00
_cell.angle_gamma   90.00
#
_symmetry.space_group_name_H-M   'P 1'
#
loop_
_entity.id
_entity.type
_entity.pdbx_description
1 polymer ?
#
loop_
_entity_poly.entity_id
_entity_poly.type
_entity_poly.pdbx_seq_one_letter_code
_entity_poly.pdbx_strand_id
1 'polypeptide(L)'
;MRYNIAMAERLADAWAEILPESHREALFASMCMLIDDFFGESEHNESLLASYLPPRYTHRYDELFYRRFFATFMTIGFKLVQPTPPAPLLSCTAEELACQALISQAEAVLQTQSVTPDFDVFTDSVYQDRDHEYLFGGQLDGIEDTDVGASMGIGMLRFNEWFEPFLNATTPVHPYSA
;
A
#
# COMPACT_ATOMS: atom_id res chain seq x y z
N MET A 1 -29.24 -18.10 -24.03
CA MET A 1 -28.30 -18.13 -22.90
C MET A 1 -27.49 -16.85 -22.95
N ARG A 2 -27.92 -15.81 -22.23
CA ARG A 2 -27.17 -14.54 -22.16
C ARG A 2 -26.02 -14.80 -21.19
N TYR A 3 -24.80 -14.76 -21.68
CA TYR A 3 -23.64 -14.65 -20.80
C TYR A 3 -23.76 -13.30 -20.10
N ASN A 4 -24.16 -13.30 -18.83
CA ASN A 4 -23.79 -12.23 -17.91
C ASN A 4 -22.27 -12.28 -17.86
N ILE A 5 -21.62 -11.48 -18.69
CA ILE A 5 -20.26 -11.05 -18.43
C ILE A 5 -20.41 -10.31 -17.10
N ALA A 6 -19.97 -10.93 -16.00
CA ALA A 6 -19.84 -10.22 -14.74
C ALA A 6 -19.12 -8.92 -15.06
N MET A 7 -19.72 -7.78 -14.72
CA MET A 7 -19.08 -6.48 -14.81
C MET A 7 -17.68 -6.68 -14.24
N ALA A 8 -16.62 -6.48 -15.02
CA ALA A 8 -15.27 -6.57 -14.48
C ALA A 8 -15.23 -5.62 -13.29
N GLU A 9 -15.03 -6.17 -12.08
CA GLU A 9 -14.98 -5.39 -10.86
C GLU A 9 -13.85 -4.37 -11.04
N ARG A 10 -14.17 -3.07 -10.97
CA ARG A 10 -13.15 -2.03 -11.09
C ARG A 10 -12.45 -1.90 -9.75
N LEU A 11 -11.20 -1.43 -9.80
CA LEU A 11 -10.42 -1.21 -8.59
C LEU A 11 -11.21 -0.35 -7.59
N ALA A 12 -11.29 -0.86 -6.36
CA ALA A 12 -11.97 -0.22 -5.25
C ALA A 12 -13.50 -0.05 -5.38
N ASP A 13 -14.19 -0.74 -6.30
CA ASP A 13 -15.66 -0.62 -6.45
C ASP A 13 -16.43 -0.97 -5.16
N ALA A 14 -15.94 -1.92 -4.36
CA ALA A 14 -16.52 -2.26 -3.06
C ALA A 14 -16.49 -1.12 -2.03
N TRP A 15 -15.74 -0.05 -2.30
CA TRP A 15 -15.55 1.11 -1.43
C TRP A 15 -16.32 2.34 -1.91
N ALA A 16 -17.24 2.19 -2.87
CA ALA A 16 -17.93 3.32 -3.51
C ALA A 16 -18.77 4.20 -2.56
N GLU A 17 -19.17 3.67 -1.40
CA GLU A 17 -19.88 4.42 -0.36
C GLU A 17 -18.97 5.42 0.38
N ILE A 18 -17.66 5.21 0.41
CA ILE A 18 -16.68 6.04 1.14
C ILE A 18 -15.61 6.67 0.24
N LEU A 19 -15.44 6.17 -0.99
CA LEU A 19 -14.55 6.75 -2.00
C LEU A 19 -15.36 7.21 -3.21
N PRO A 20 -15.34 8.51 -3.57
CA PRO A 20 -15.96 9.01 -4.79
C PRO A 20 -15.38 8.37 -6.06
N GLU A 21 -16.12 8.39 -7.17
CA GLU A 21 -15.66 7.80 -8.44
C GLU A 21 -14.32 8.38 -8.91
N SER A 22 -14.12 9.69 -8.77
CA SER A 22 -12.84 10.35 -9.11
C SER A 22 -11.66 9.76 -8.35
N HIS A 23 -11.84 9.39 -7.07
CA HIS A 23 -10.77 8.82 -6.24
C HIS A 23 -10.47 7.39 -6.66
N ARG A 24 -11.50 6.59 -6.97
CA ARG A 24 -11.32 5.23 -7.47
C ARG A 24 -10.65 5.21 -8.84
N GLU A 25 -11.02 6.14 -9.72
CA GLU A 25 -10.36 6.34 -11.01
C GLU A 25 -8.91 6.79 -10.84
N ALA A 26 -8.62 7.69 -9.90
CA ALA A 26 -7.26 8.10 -9.59
C ALA A 26 -6.41 6.95 -9.01
N LEU A 27 -6.96 6.11 -8.15
CA LEU A 27 -6.30 4.89 -7.66
C LEU A 27 -5.98 3.95 -8.83
N PHE A 28 -6.94 3.73 -9.74
CA PHE A 28 -6.72 2.87 -10.89
C PHE A 28 -5.64 3.41 -11.83
N ALA A 29 -5.71 4.70 -12.18
CA ALA A 29 -4.70 5.35 -13.00
C ALA A 29 -3.30 5.28 -12.35
N SER A 30 -3.23 5.53 -11.04
CA SER A 30 -1.97 5.47 -10.28
C SER A 30 -1.38 4.08 -10.22
N MET A 31 -2.22 3.05 -10.07
CA MET A 31 -1.80 1.66 -10.16
C MET A 31 -1.14 1.37 -11.51
N CYS A 32 -1.80 1.73 -12.62
CA CYS A 32 -1.22 1.56 -13.96
C CYS A 32 0.10 2.32 -14.12
N MET A 33 0.15 3.59 -13.70
CA MET A 33 1.35 4.40 -13.79
C MET A 33 2.54 3.79 -13.04
N LEU A 34 2.34 3.36 -11.80
CA LEU A 34 3.40 2.77 -10.97
C LEU A 34 3.87 1.41 -11.51
N ILE A 35 2.96 0.62 -12.10
CA ILE A 35 3.31 -0.65 -12.75
C ILE A 35 4.15 -0.40 -14.00
N ASP A 36 3.68 0.47 -14.90
CA ASP A 36 4.34 0.74 -16.16
C ASP A 36 5.72 1.37 -15.95
N ASP A 37 5.82 2.27 -14.96
CA ASP A 37 7.09 2.87 -14.53
C ASP A 37 8.05 1.81 -13.99
N PHE A 38 7.63 0.96 -13.05
CA PHE A 38 8.48 -0.09 -12.47
C PHE A 38 9.03 -1.05 -13.54
N PHE A 39 8.22 -1.43 -14.53
CA PHE A 39 8.68 -2.28 -15.64
C PHE A 39 9.52 -1.54 -16.69
N GLY A 40 9.42 -0.21 -16.75
CA GLY A 40 10.19 0.63 -17.66
C GLY A 40 11.63 0.88 -17.17
N GLU A 41 11.86 0.79 -15.86
CA GLU A 41 13.15 1.08 -15.25
C GLU A 41 14.17 -0.06 -15.41
N SER A 42 15.43 0.33 -15.65
CA SER A 42 16.55 -0.62 -15.70
C SER A 42 17.14 -0.94 -14.32
N GLU A 43 17.01 -0.01 -13.38
CA GLU A 43 17.36 -0.19 -11.97
C GLU A 43 16.14 0.18 -11.12
N HIS A 44 15.56 -0.78 -10.40
CA HIS A 44 14.26 -0.56 -9.75
C HIS A 44 14.28 0.47 -8.61
N ASN A 45 15.45 0.81 -8.07
CA ASN A 45 15.63 1.91 -7.11
C ASN A 45 15.34 3.29 -7.72
N GLU A 46 15.33 3.42 -9.04
CA GLU A 46 14.99 4.66 -9.75
C GLU A 46 13.49 4.78 -10.03
N SER A 47 12.71 3.70 -9.82
CA SER A 47 11.27 3.71 -10.04
C SER A 47 10.52 4.69 -9.12
N LEU A 48 9.43 5.24 -9.62
CA LEU A 48 8.49 6.06 -8.87
C LEU A 48 7.96 5.30 -7.65
N LEU A 49 7.70 3.99 -7.78
CA LEU A 49 7.29 3.16 -6.66
C LEU A 49 8.36 3.12 -5.55
N ALA A 50 9.65 3.03 -5.91
CA ALA A 50 10.74 3.07 -4.94
C ALA A 50 10.87 4.44 -4.26
N SER A 51 10.50 5.52 -4.94
CA SER A 51 10.56 6.88 -4.38
C SER A 51 9.62 7.11 -3.19
N TYR A 52 8.58 6.28 -3.04
CA TYR A 52 7.63 6.32 -1.93
C TYR A 52 8.07 5.50 -0.70
N LEU A 53 9.20 4.80 -0.76
CA LEU A 53 9.68 4.02 0.37
C LEU A 53 10.29 4.92 1.46
N PRO A 54 10.25 4.49 2.73
CA PRO A 54 10.90 5.21 3.82
C PRO A 54 12.41 5.43 3.55
N PRO A 55 12.92 6.67 3.60
CA PRO A 55 14.32 6.96 3.25
C PRO A 55 15.33 6.40 4.25
N ARG A 56 14.91 6.09 5.48
CA ARG A 56 15.76 5.57 6.55
C ARG A 56 16.46 4.27 6.19
N TYR A 57 15.80 3.41 5.40
CA TYR A 57 16.31 2.09 5.03
C TYR A 57 16.80 2.03 3.58
N THR A 58 17.07 3.16 2.92
CA THR A 58 17.56 3.18 1.53
C THR A 58 18.81 2.31 1.32
N HIS A 59 19.70 2.26 2.32
CA HIS A 59 20.91 1.42 2.29
C HIS A 59 20.63 -0.10 2.38
N ARG A 60 19.39 -0.50 2.67
CA ARG A 60 18.95 -1.90 2.82
C ARG A 60 18.07 -2.39 1.68
N TYR A 61 17.57 -1.50 0.83
CA TYR A 61 16.77 -1.90 -0.33
C TYR A 61 17.68 -2.46 -1.42
N ASP A 62 17.72 -3.78 -1.52
CA ASP A 62 18.37 -4.48 -2.63
C ASP A 62 17.36 -4.86 -3.73
N GLU A 63 17.88 -5.41 -4.83
CA GLU A 63 17.06 -5.84 -5.96
C GLU A 63 15.98 -6.87 -5.56
N LEU A 64 16.26 -7.74 -4.58
CA LEU A 64 15.27 -8.71 -4.10
C LEU A 64 14.15 -8.01 -3.32
N PHE A 65 14.49 -7.04 -2.47
CA PHE A 65 13.53 -6.20 -1.78
C PHE A 65 12.58 -5.52 -2.77
N TYR A 66 13.10 -4.88 -3.82
CA TYR A 66 12.25 -4.19 -4.81
C TYR A 66 11.27 -5.14 -5.49
N ARG A 67 11.70 -6.35 -5.85
CA ARG A 67 10.81 -7.37 -6.43
C ARG A 67 9.74 -7.84 -5.45
N ARG A 68 10.09 -8.06 -4.18
CA ARG A 68 9.12 -8.42 -3.12
C ARG A 68 8.13 -7.29 -2.88
N PHE A 69 8.60 -6.04 -2.84
CA PHE A 69 7.77 -4.87 -2.66
C PHE A 69 6.82 -4.67 -3.85
N PHE A 70 7.30 -4.85 -5.09
CA PHE A 70 6.44 -4.80 -6.28
C PHE A 70 5.38 -5.90 -6.29
N ALA A 71 5.72 -7.14 -5.92
CA ALA A 71 4.72 -8.21 -5.76
C ALA A 71 3.66 -7.87 -4.70
N THR A 72 4.09 -7.20 -3.62
CA THR A 72 3.21 -6.69 -2.57
C THR A 72 2.27 -5.61 -3.11
N PHE A 73 2.80 -4.66 -3.89
CA PHE A 73 2.03 -3.63 -4.57
C PHE A 73 0.96 -4.20 -5.52
N MET A 74 1.32 -5.19 -6.35
CA MET A 74 0.36 -5.91 -7.20
C MET A 74 -0.74 -6.61 -6.37
N THR A 75 -0.37 -7.13 -5.19
CA THR A 75 -1.31 -7.78 -4.28
C THR A 75 -2.34 -6.80 -3.71
N ILE A 76 -1.96 -5.55 -3.46
CA ILE A 76 -2.92 -4.48 -3.08
C ILE A 76 -3.99 -4.32 -4.15
N GLY A 77 -3.61 -4.27 -5.43
CA GLY A 77 -4.57 -4.21 -6.53
C GLY A 77 -5.56 -5.37 -6.52
N PHE A 78 -5.06 -6.58 -6.28
CA PHE A 78 -5.91 -7.77 -6.16
C PHE A 78 -6.83 -7.73 -4.92
N LYS A 79 -6.37 -7.20 -3.79
CA LYS A 79 -7.18 -7.08 -2.57
C LYS A 79 -8.27 -6.01 -2.72
N LEU A 80 -7.95 -4.87 -3.35
CA LEU A 80 -8.88 -3.76 -3.56
C LEU A 80 -9.99 -4.04 -4.57
N VAL A 81 -9.81 -5.02 -5.46
CA VAL A 81 -10.86 -5.41 -6.41
C VAL A 81 -11.87 -6.39 -5.82
N GLN A 82 -11.59 -6.99 -4.64
CA GLN A 82 -12.50 -7.98 -4.05
C GLN A 82 -13.88 -7.36 -3.77
N PRO A 83 -14.99 -8.06 -4.07
CA PRO A 83 -16.34 -7.52 -3.93
C PRO A 83 -16.78 -7.35 -2.47
N THR A 84 -16.20 -8.14 -1.58
CA THR A 84 -16.44 -8.14 -0.13
C THR A 84 -15.10 -8.15 0.59
N PRO A 85 -14.34 -7.04 0.54
CA PRO A 85 -13.04 -6.98 1.18
C PRO A 85 -13.22 -7.01 2.70
N PRO A 86 -12.39 -7.76 3.44
CA PRO A 86 -12.36 -7.63 4.89
C PRO A 86 -11.83 -6.25 5.28
N ALA A 87 -12.24 -5.78 6.45
CA ALA A 87 -11.72 -4.57 7.09
C ALA A 87 -11.22 -4.96 8.49
N PRO A 88 -9.96 -4.69 8.85
CA PRO A 88 -8.90 -4.13 8.00
C PRO A 88 -8.46 -5.09 6.87
N LEU A 89 -8.01 -4.52 5.75
CA LEU A 89 -7.70 -5.24 4.50
C LEU A 89 -6.25 -5.71 4.45
N LEU A 90 -5.34 -4.86 4.93
CA LEU A 90 -3.90 -4.98 4.76
C LEU A 90 -3.30 -5.88 5.85
N SER A 91 -2.31 -6.68 5.45
CA SER A 91 -1.85 -7.83 6.23
C SER A 91 -0.43 -7.71 6.76
N CYS A 92 0.37 -6.75 6.30
CA CYS A 92 1.72 -6.50 6.79
C CYS A 92 2.17 -5.06 6.49
N THR A 93 3.24 -4.59 7.12
CA THR A 93 3.78 -3.23 6.96
C THR A 93 4.13 -2.92 5.50
N ALA A 94 4.63 -3.89 4.73
CA ALA A 94 4.93 -3.71 3.32
C ALA A 94 3.66 -3.46 2.48
N GLU A 95 2.54 -4.09 2.84
CA GLU A 95 1.25 -3.83 2.21
C GLU A 95 0.73 -2.43 2.56
N GLU A 96 0.93 -1.99 3.81
CA GLU A 96 0.58 -0.62 4.22
C GLU A 96 1.42 0.42 3.47
N LEU A 97 2.73 0.24 3.40
CA LEU A 97 3.63 1.10 2.61
C LEU A 97 3.27 1.12 1.12
N ALA A 98 2.91 -0.02 0.55
CA ALA A 98 2.50 -0.11 -0.85
C ALA A 98 1.14 0.60 -1.11
N CYS A 99 0.20 0.50 -0.17
CA CYS A 99 -1.07 1.23 -0.24
C CYS A 99 -0.84 2.74 -0.08
N GLN A 100 0.05 3.16 0.81
CA GLN A 100 0.44 4.56 0.98
C GLN A 100 1.06 5.14 -0.29
N ALA A 101 1.92 4.38 -0.98
CA ALA A 101 2.47 4.77 -2.28
C ALA A 101 1.36 4.97 -3.33
N LEU A 102 0.40 4.05 -3.39
CA LEU A 102 -0.74 4.12 -4.29
C LEU A 102 -1.61 5.36 -4.03
N ILE A 103 -1.94 5.62 -2.76
CA ILE A 103 -2.74 6.78 -2.35
C ILE A 103 -1.99 8.07 -2.65
N SER A 104 -0.71 8.16 -2.29
CA SER A 104 0.10 9.36 -2.54
C SER A 104 0.17 9.72 -4.03
N GLN A 105 0.30 8.72 -4.91
CA GLN A 105 0.24 8.94 -6.35
C GLN A 105 -1.17 9.34 -6.83
N ALA A 106 -2.22 8.74 -6.25
CA ALA A 106 -3.60 9.10 -6.57
C ALA A 106 -3.96 10.53 -6.15
N GLU A 107 -3.46 11.00 -5.01
CA GLU A 107 -3.58 12.39 -4.57
C GLU A 107 -2.93 13.34 -5.58
N ALA A 108 -1.73 13.01 -6.07
CA ALA A 108 -1.05 13.80 -7.09
C ALA A 108 -1.89 13.87 -8.38
N VAL A 109 -2.45 12.74 -8.83
CA VAL A 109 -3.36 12.68 -9.98
C VAL A 109 -4.59 13.58 -9.77
N LEU A 110 -5.27 13.48 -8.62
CA LEU A 110 -6.44 14.30 -8.29
C LEU A 110 -6.12 15.80 -8.27
N GLN A 111 -4.97 16.18 -7.72
CA GLN A 111 -4.51 17.56 -7.70
C GLN A 111 -4.31 18.11 -9.11
N THR A 112 -3.77 17.33 -10.05
CA THR A 112 -3.66 17.77 -11.47
C THR A 112 -5.02 18.01 -12.12
N GLN A 113 -6.08 17.35 -11.62
CA GLN A 113 -7.45 17.49 -12.07
C GLN A 113 -8.23 18.57 -11.30
N SER A 114 -7.57 19.30 -10.39
CA SER A 114 -8.20 20.29 -9.49
C SER A 114 -9.29 19.67 -8.59
N VAL A 115 -9.16 18.39 -8.25
CA VAL A 115 -10.01 17.70 -7.27
C VAL A 115 -9.26 17.66 -5.94
N THR A 116 -9.92 18.07 -4.86
CA THR A 116 -9.36 17.94 -3.50
C THR A 116 -9.32 16.47 -3.11
N PRO A 117 -8.14 15.91 -2.79
CA PRO A 117 -8.04 14.53 -2.33
C PRO A 117 -8.58 14.38 -0.90
N ASP A 118 -9.35 13.31 -0.68
CA ASP A 118 -9.84 12.88 0.63
C ASP A 118 -9.93 11.35 0.65
N PHE A 119 -9.02 10.71 1.38
CA PHE A 119 -8.94 9.26 1.56
C PHE A 119 -9.12 8.84 3.02
N ASP A 120 -9.46 9.74 3.94
CA ASP A 120 -9.36 9.49 5.38
C ASP A 120 -10.20 8.28 5.82
N VAL A 121 -11.49 8.27 5.48
CA VAL A 121 -12.42 7.17 5.83
C VAL A 121 -12.00 5.85 5.18
N PHE A 122 -11.42 5.91 3.98
CA PHE A 122 -10.90 4.74 3.30
C PHE A 122 -9.66 4.19 4.02
N THR A 123 -8.72 5.05 4.39
CA THR A 123 -7.51 4.67 5.12
C THR A 123 -7.83 4.02 6.47
N ASP A 124 -8.82 4.55 7.19
CA ASP A 124 -9.31 3.97 8.46
C ASP A 124 -9.90 2.56 8.29
N SER A 125 -10.30 2.19 7.07
CA SER A 125 -10.91 0.89 6.79
C SER A 125 -9.93 -0.14 6.22
N VAL A 126 -8.87 0.29 5.52
CA VAL A 126 -7.92 -0.62 4.89
C VAL A 126 -6.71 -0.93 5.76
N TYR A 127 -6.19 0.05 6.49
CA TYR A 127 -5.02 -0.12 7.35
C TYR A 127 -5.36 -0.81 8.68
N GLN A 128 -4.40 -1.46 9.31
CA GLN A 128 -4.56 -1.93 10.70
C GLN A 128 -4.49 -0.76 11.68
N ASP A 129 -3.47 0.07 11.48
CA ASP A 129 -3.19 1.31 12.20
C ASP A 129 -2.39 2.24 11.28
N ARG A 130 -1.79 3.31 11.83
CA ARG A 130 -0.99 4.27 11.05
C ARG A 130 0.47 4.29 11.49
N ASP A 131 0.94 3.23 12.13
CA ASP A 131 2.30 3.19 12.71
C ASP A 131 3.37 3.21 11.61
N HIS A 132 3.08 2.73 10.40
CA HIS A 132 3.98 2.81 9.25
C HIS A 132 4.35 4.26 8.90
N GLU A 133 3.54 5.26 9.27
CA GLU A 133 3.84 6.69 9.05
C GLU A 133 5.10 7.12 9.83
N TYR A 134 5.39 6.49 10.98
CA TYR A 134 6.60 6.77 11.76
C TYR A 134 7.90 6.45 11.01
N LEU A 135 7.84 5.57 10.00
CA LEU A 135 9.00 5.24 9.16
C LEU A 135 9.48 6.43 8.32
N PHE A 136 8.63 7.42 8.09
CA PHE A 136 8.94 8.63 7.32
C PHE A 136 9.43 9.80 8.20
N GLY A 137 9.08 9.79 9.50
CA GLY A 137 9.39 10.87 10.44
C GLY A 137 10.62 10.59 11.31
N GLY A 138 11.58 11.51 11.36
CA GLY A 138 12.79 11.36 12.20
C GLY A 138 12.59 11.51 13.71
N GLN A 139 11.36 11.79 14.18
CA GLN A 139 11.10 12.10 15.60
C GLN A 139 11.03 10.88 16.52
N LEU A 140 10.83 9.68 15.96
CA LEU A 140 10.75 8.41 16.70
C LEU A 140 11.71 7.35 16.15
N ASP A 141 12.79 7.80 15.50
CA ASP A 141 13.83 6.92 14.96
C ASP A 141 14.41 6.00 16.06
N GLY A 142 14.21 4.70 15.89
CA GLY A 142 14.71 3.65 16.79
C GLY A 142 13.77 3.27 17.92
N ILE A 143 12.57 3.87 18.03
CA ILE A 143 11.62 3.51 19.10
C ILE A 143 11.14 2.05 18.98
N GLU A 144 11.04 1.53 17.76
CA GLU A 144 10.66 0.15 17.42
C GLU A 144 11.70 -0.89 17.89
N ASP A 145 12.93 -0.45 18.15
CA ASP A 145 14.01 -1.27 18.71
C ASP A 145 14.06 -1.22 20.24
N THR A 146 13.17 -0.47 20.88
CA THR A 146 13.11 -0.32 22.35
C THR A 146 11.94 -1.08 22.98
N ASP A 147 12.10 -1.47 24.25
CA ASP A 147 11.00 -1.99 25.08
C ASP A 147 9.84 -1.00 25.19
N VAL A 148 10.10 0.30 25.01
CA VAL A 148 9.09 1.37 25.01
C VAL A 148 8.19 1.26 23.79
N GLY A 149 8.74 1.08 22.58
CA GLY A 149 7.95 0.87 21.36
C GLY A 149 7.06 -0.36 21.45
N ALA A 150 7.63 -1.49 21.91
CA ALA A 150 6.87 -2.71 22.15
C ALA A 150 5.72 -2.51 23.18
N SER A 151 5.96 -1.71 24.23
CA SER A 151 4.94 -1.40 25.24
C SER A 151 3.86 -0.41 24.77
N MET A 152 4.16 0.38 23.73
CA MET A 152 3.23 1.32 23.10
C MET A 152 2.35 0.67 22.02
N GLY A 153 2.55 -0.62 21.75
CA GLY A 153 1.84 -1.32 20.68
C GLY A 153 2.42 -1.07 19.29
N ILE A 154 3.54 -0.35 19.18
CA ILE A 154 4.27 -0.12 17.93
C ILE A 154 4.89 -1.45 17.49
N GLY A 155 4.19 -2.14 16.59
CA GLY A 155 4.53 -3.48 16.15
C GLY A 155 4.98 -3.53 14.70
N MET A 156 5.89 -4.45 14.36
CA MET A 156 6.27 -4.79 12.98
C MET A 156 6.86 -3.65 12.13
N LEU A 157 7.40 -2.61 12.76
CA LEU A 157 8.12 -1.52 12.07
C LEU A 157 9.58 -1.84 11.76
N ARG A 158 10.15 -2.90 12.34
CA ARG A 158 11.52 -3.31 12.01
C ARG A 158 11.57 -3.77 10.57
N PHE A 159 12.57 -3.33 9.84
CA PHE A 159 12.72 -3.64 8.41
C PHE A 159 12.54 -5.13 8.05
N ASN A 160 13.06 -6.04 8.90
CA ASN A 160 12.99 -7.48 8.61
C ASN A 160 11.58 -8.08 8.82
N GLU A 161 10.70 -7.35 9.50
CA GLU A 161 9.33 -7.78 9.83
C GLU A 161 8.32 -7.25 8.80
N TRP A 162 8.72 -6.37 7.88
CA TRP A 162 7.77 -5.66 7.01
C TRP A 162 6.89 -6.57 6.14
N PHE A 163 7.40 -7.74 5.78
CA PHE A 163 6.65 -8.71 4.98
C PHE A 163 6.00 -9.82 5.82
N GLU A 164 6.20 -9.82 7.14
CA GLU A 164 5.58 -10.78 8.03
C GLU A 164 4.11 -10.39 8.25
N PRO A 165 3.18 -11.36 8.26
CA PRO A 165 1.78 -11.05 8.50
C PRO A 165 1.56 -10.54 9.92
N PHE A 166 0.75 -9.49 10.06
CA PHE A 166 0.25 -9.03 11.35
C PHE A 166 -0.47 -10.17 12.09
N LEU A 167 -0.40 -10.16 13.43
CA LEU A 167 -1.03 -11.20 14.26
C LEU A 167 -2.55 -11.29 14.06
N ASN A 168 -3.18 -10.18 13.70
CA ASN A 168 -4.61 -10.05 13.42
C ASN A 168 -4.93 -9.94 11.92
N ALA A 169 -3.98 -10.28 11.02
CA ALA A 169 -4.21 -10.25 9.59
C ALA A 169 -5.39 -11.14 9.18
N THR A 170 -6.30 -10.59 8.39
CA THR A 170 -7.53 -11.26 7.93
C THR A 170 -7.39 -11.88 6.53
N THR A 171 -6.34 -11.49 5.80
CA THR A 171 -6.00 -12.00 4.47
C THR A 171 -4.53 -12.43 4.41
N PRO A 172 -4.15 -13.36 3.53
CA PRO A 172 -2.76 -13.78 3.40
C PRO A 172 -1.88 -12.69 2.79
N VAL A 173 -0.60 -12.68 3.16
CA VAL A 173 0.47 -11.98 2.44
C VAL A 173 0.87 -12.81 1.22
N HIS A 174 1.28 -12.15 0.13
CA HIS A 174 1.69 -12.83 -1.09
C HIS A 174 2.90 -13.77 -0.85
N PRO A 175 2.91 -15.01 -1.39
CA PRO A 175 3.94 -15.99 -1.08
C PRO A 175 5.33 -15.62 -1.58
N TYR A 176 5.45 -14.82 -2.65
CA TYR A 176 6.73 -14.30 -3.11
C TYR A 176 7.27 -13.19 -2.20
N SER A 177 6.38 -12.56 -1.43
CA SER A 177 6.75 -11.50 -0.50
C SER A 177 7.20 -12.05 0.85
N ALA A 178 6.94 -13.34 1.16
CA ALA A 178 7.34 -13.99 2.40
C ALA A 178 8.83 -14.39 2.41
#